data_AF-A0A914LSQ5-F1
#
_entry.id   AF-A0A914LSQ5-F1
#
_cell.length_a   1.000
_cell.length_b   1.000
_cell.length_c   1.000
_cell.angle_alpha   90.00
_cell.angle_beta   90.00
_cell.angle_gamma   90.00
#
_symmetry.space_group_name_H-M   'P 1'
#
loop_
_entity.id
_entity.type
_entity.pdbx_description
1 polymer ?
#
loop_
_entity_poly.entity_id
_entity_poly.type
_entity_poly.pdbx_seq_one_letter_code
_entity_poly.pdbx_strand_id
1 'polypeptide(L)'
;MYAGVPLICIPKSGDQKYNASIVESKGVGIYVDYEDLKDSTESLGAALYQILNIDDEGNFNFNSKYSLAAEKMRNNILRNYDPETKKTMKDKFLGKFDGTN
;
A
#
# COMPACT_ATOMS: atom_id res chain seq x y z
N MET A 1 1.19 -1.37 -4.28
CA MET A 1 0.67 -0.17 -4.97
C MET A 1 -0.12 -0.49 -6.24
N TYR A 2 0.35 -1.35 -7.16
CA TYR A 2 -0.39 -1.69 -8.40
C TYR A 2 -1.82 -2.20 -8.18
N ALA A 3 -2.04 -3.02 -7.15
CA ALA A 3 -3.37 -3.53 -6.82
C ALA A 3 -4.36 -2.45 -6.37
N GLY A 4 -3.91 -1.21 -6.07
CA GLY A 4 -4.77 -0.15 -5.55
C GLY A 4 -5.26 -0.40 -4.13
N VAL A 5 -4.57 -1.27 -3.38
CA VAL A 5 -4.92 -1.63 -2.00
C VAL A 5 -4.06 -0.82 -1.02
N PRO A 6 -4.65 -0.21 0.02
CA PRO A 6 -3.89 0.48 1.07
C PRO A 6 -3.10 -0.49 1.94
N LEU A 7 -2.05 0.00 2.62
CA LEU A 7 -1.09 -0.86 3.33
C LEU A 7 -1.00 -0.52 4.83
N ILE A 8 -0.97 -1.54 5.69
CA ILE A 8 -0.39 -1.41 7.03
C ILE A 8 1.06 -1.88 6.92
N CYS A 9 2.01 -0.99 7.16
CA CYS A 9 3.43 -1.29 7.06
C CYS A 9 3.99 -1.55 8.46
N ILE A 10 4.48 -2.78 8.68
CA ILE A 10 5.16 -3.18 9.92
C ILE A 10 6.62 -3.53 9.57
N PRO A 11 7.51 -2.53 9.46
CA PRO A 11 8.87 -2.78 9.00
C PRO A 11 9.73 -3.39 10.11
N LYS A 12 10.45 -4.45 9.78
CA LYS A 12 11.32 -5.14 10.75
C LYS A 12 12.77 -4.67 10.68
N SER A 13 13.33 -4.56 9.48
CA SER A 13 14.73 -4.18 9.28
C SER A 13 15.02 -3.71 7.85
N GLY A 14 16.21 -3.15 7.65
CA GLY A 14 16.70 -2.74 6.33
C GLY A 14 15.95 -1.53 5.76
N ASP A 15 15.75 -1.55 4.44
CA ASP A 15 15.09 -0.50 3.67
C ASP A 15 13.57 -0.42 3.91
N GLN A 16 12.99 -1.41 4.60
CA GLN A 16 11.57 -1.45 4.90
C GLN A 16 11.09 -0.21 5.67
N LYS A 17 11.90 0.32 6.59
CA LYS A 17 11.56 1.54 7.35
C LYS A 17 11.40 2.75 6.43
N TYR A 18 12.31 2.89 5.47
CA TYR A 18 12.25 3.95 4.46
C TYR A 18 11.06 3.74 3.50
N ASN A 19 10.86 2.52 2.99
CA ASN A 19 9.73 2.25 2.11
C ASN A 19 8.38 2.47 2.80
N ALA A 20 8.26 2.11 4.09
CA ALA A 20 7.09 2.33 4.91
C ALA A 20 6.79 3.83 5.13
N SER A 21 7.81 4.64 5.42
CA SER A 21 7.62 6.10 5.57
C SER A 21 7.21 6.77 4.24
N ILE A 22 7.68 6.27 3.10
CA ILE A 22 7.20 6.72 1.79
C ILE A 22 5.73 6.33 1.55
N VAL A 23 5.30 5.14 1.99
CA VAL A 23 3.89 4.71 1.90
C VAL A 23 2.99 5.62 2.74
N GLU A 24 3.39 5.90 3.98
CA GLU A 24 2.64 6.75 4.91
C GLU A 24 2.58 8.20 4.44
N SER A 25 3.72 8.79 4.04
CA SER A 25 3.77 10.17 3.54
C SER A 25 2.95 10.38 2.26
N LYS A 26 2.77 9.34 1.45
CA LYS A 26 1.89 9.34 0.27
C LYS A 26 0.41 9.13 0.62
N GLY A 27 0.07 8.91 1.89
CA GLY A 27 -1.29 8.69 2.37
C GLY A 27 -1.92 7.37 1.90
N VAL A 28 -1.11 6.42 1.44
CA VAL A 28 -1.57 5.12 0.91
C VAL A 28 -1.42 3.98 1.91
N GLY A 29 -1.02 4.30 3.13
CA GLY A 29 -0.93 3.34 4.23
C GLY A 29 -0.61 3.99 5.57
N ILE A 30 -0.48 3.14 6.59
CA ILE A 30 -0.17 3.51 7.98
C ILE A 30 1.12 2.79 8.37
N TYR A 31 2.05 3.51 9.00
CA TYR A 31 3.22 2.92 9.64
C TYR A 31 2.85 2.42 11.04
N VAL A 32 3.23 1.18 11.36
CA VAL A 32 3.13 0.61 12.70
C VAL A 32 4.53 0.13 13.09
N ASP A 33 5.07 0.63 14.20
CA ASP A 33 6.38 0.18 14.65
C ASP A 33 6.31 -1.28 15.08
N TYR A 34 7.24 -2.09 14.58
CA TYR A 34 7.36 -3.49 14.97
C TYR A 34 7.67 -3.65 16.46
N GLU A 35 8.40 -2.67 17.04
CA GLU A 35 8.74 -2.71 18.46
C GLU A 35 7.50 -2.53 19.36
N ASP A 36 6.56 -1.67 18.98
CA ASP A 36 5.30 -1.47 19.72
C ASP A 36 4.46 -2.77 19.80
N LEU A 37 4.59 -3.63 18.78
CA LEU A 37 3.84 -4.88 18.68
C LEU A 37 4.37 -6.00 19.58
N LYS A 38 5.54 -5.83 20.20
CA LYS A 38 6.08 -6.82 21.14
C LYS A 38 5.29 -6.84 22.44
N ASP A 39 4.82 -5.67 22.87
CA ASP A 39 4.17 -5.47 24.15
C ASP A 39 2.64 -5.37 24.03
N SER A 40 2.11 -4.91 22.88
CA SER A 40 0.67 -4.75 22.67
C SER A 40 0.25 -4.80 21.19
N THR A 41 -0.96 -5.27 20.91
CA THR A 41 -1.54 -5.24 19.55
C THR A 41 -2.42 -4.02 19.28
N GLU A 42 -2.49 -3.07 20.23
CA GLU A 42 -3.34 -1.88 20.13
C GLU A 42 -3.06 -1.02 18.89
N SER A 43 -1.79 -0.79 18.57
CA SER A 43 -1.40 0.02 17.41
C SER A 43 -1.82 -0.64 16.09
N LEU A 44 -1.72 -1.97 16.00
CA LEU A 44 -2.22 -2.73 14.85
C LEU A 44 -3.74 -2.68 14.76
N GLY A 45 -4.44 -2.81 15.89
CA GLY A 45 -5.89 -2.68 15.96
C GLY A 45 -6.35 -1.31 15.45
N ALA A 46 -5.78 -0.24 15.99
CA ALA A 46 -6.08 1.13 15.57
C ALA A 46 -5.81 1.36 14.07
N ALA A 47 -4.71 0.81 13.54
CA ALA A 47 -4.41 0.88 12.12
C ALA A 47 -5.44 0.13 11.26
N LEU A 48 -5.91 -1.04 11.71
CA LEU A 48 -6.96 -1.80 11.03
C LEU A 48 -8.27 -1.00 10.98
N TYR A 49 -8.76 -0.48 12.11
CA TYR A 49 -9.98 0.33 12.14
C TYR A 49 -9.90 1.53 11.18
N GLN A 50 -8.74 2.20 11.12
CA GLN A 50 -8.53 3.34 10.23
C GLN A 50 -8.48 2.96 8.74
N ILE A 51 -7.75 1.89 8.38
CA ILE A 51 -7.62 1.50 6.97
C ILE A 51 -8.90 0.93 6.41
N LEU A 52 -9.59 0.15 7.24
CA LEU A 52 -10.87 -0.47 6.91
C LEU A 52 -12.05 0.51 7.04
N ASN A 53 -11.80 1.69 7.65
CA ASN A 53 -12.79 2.74 7.89
C ASN A 53 -14.07 2.17 8.49
N ILE A 54 -13.87 1.45 9.59
CA ILE A 54 -14.91 0.83 10.39
C ILE A 54 -15.52 1.91 11.30
N ASP A 55 -16.84 2.05 11.29
CA ASP A 55 -17.56 2.97 12.18
C ASP A 55 -17.75 2.40 13.60
N ASP A 56 -18.34 3.20 14.49
CA ASP A 56 -18.57 2.82 15.90
C ASP A 56 -19.53 1.62 16.05
N GLU A 57 -20.29 1.30 15.00
CA GLU A 57 -21.22 0.17 14.96
C GLU A 57 -20.57 -1.10 14.37
N GLY A 58 -19.32 -0.99 13.90
CA GLY A 58 -18.59 -2.11 13.30
C GLY A 58 -18.83 -2.27 11.79
N ASN A 59 -19.50 -1.32 11.13
CA ASN A 59 -19.72 -1.38 9.69
C ASN A 59 -18.48 -0.94 8.93
N PHE A 60 -18.14 -1.72 7.92
CA PHE A 60 -16.99 -1.51 7.08
C PHE A 60 -17.35 -0.59 5.89
N ASN A 61 -16.46 0.35 5.52
CA ASN A 61 -16.61 1.19 4.32
C ASN A 61 -15.31 1.28 3.51
N PHE A 62 -15.32 0.77 2.26
CA PHE A 62 -14.13 0.68 1.42
C PHE A 62 -13.56 2.06 1.00
N ASN A 63 -14.31 3.15 1.19
CA ASN A 63 -13.94 4.50 0.78
C ASN A 63 -13.11 5.27 1.82
N SER A 64 -12.19 4.60 2.50
CA SER A 64 -11.22 5.26 3.37
C SER A 64 -10.32 6.21 2.56
N LYS A 65 -9.77 7.25 3.21
CA LYS A 65 -8.78 8.15 2.57
C LYS A 65 -7.59 7.36 1.99
N TYR A 66 -7.23 6.24 2.61
CA TYR A 66 -6.14 5.37 2.18
C TYR A 66 -6.50 4.59 0.92
N SER A 67 -7.72 4.03 0.85
CA SER A 67 -8.22 3.34 -0.34
C SER A 67 -8.31 4.30 -1.54
N LEU A 68 -8.84 5.50 -1.34
CA LEU A 68 -8.92 6.53 -2.39
C LEU A 68 -7.53 6.94 -2.89
N ALA A 69 -6.56 7.11 -1.99
CA ALA A 69 -5.19 7.43 -2.36
C ALA A 69 -4.52 6.26 -3.11
N ALA A 70 -4.74 5.02 -2.69
CA ALA A 70 -4.20 3.83 -3.32
C ALA A 70 -4.81 3.64 -4.72
N GLU A 71 -6.10 3.88 -4.90
CA GLU A 71 -6.77 3.86 -6.20
C GLU A 71 -6.21 4.93 -7.13
N LYS A 72 -6.08 6.18 -6.65
CA LYS A 72 -5.48 7.28 -7.42
C LYS A 72 -4.08 6.91 -7.89
N MET A 73 -3.28 6.32 -7.00
CA MET A 73 -1.92 5.88 -7.32
C MET A 73 -1.91 4.75 -8.35
N ARG A 74 -2.79 3.75 -8.22
CA ARG A 74 -2.99 2.71 -9.23
C ARG A 74 -3.35 3.32 -10.57
N ASN A 75 -4.30 4.25 -10.61
CA ASN A 75 -4.73 4.91 -11.84
C ASN A 75 -3.58 5.70 -12.48
N ASN A 76 -2.70 6.34 -11.70
CA ASN A 76 -1.50 6.99 -12.22
C ASN A 76 -0.50 5.97 -12.81
N ILE A 77 -0.29 4.82 -12.14
CA ILE A 77 0.58 3.75 -12.65
C ILE A 77 0.03 3.15 -13.95
N LEU A 78 -1.29 2.96 -14.04
CA LEU A 78 -1.95 2.42 -15.22
C LEU A 78 -2.02 3.41 -16.37
N ARG A 79 -2.18 4.71 -16.09
CA ARG A 79 -2.17 5.79 -17.10
C ARG A 79 -0.79 6.06 -17.67
N ASN A 80 0.29 5.63 -17.01
CA ASN A 80 1.62 5.50 -17.62
C ASN A 80 1.70 4.32 -18.62
N TYR A 81 0.56 3.90 -19.17
CA TYR A 81 0.44 3.14 -20.41
C TYR A 81 0.95 4.03 -21.55
N ASP A 82 2.03 3.60 -22.18
CA ASP A 82 2.56 4.25 -23.37
C ASP A 82 1.71 3.84 -24.58
N PRO A 83 0.95 4.76 -25.20
CA PRO A 83 0.08 4.42 -26.33
C PRO A 83 0.85 4.09 -27.61
N GLU A 84 2.11 4.51 -27.74
CA GLU A 84 2.97 4.19 -28.90
C GLU A 84 3.54 2.78 -28.77
N THR A 85 4.04 2.43 -27.58
CA THR A 85 4.63 1.11 -27.36
C THR A 85 3.63 0.05 -26.88
N LYS A 86 2.39 0.45 -26.55
CA LYS A 86 1.35 -0.36 -25.88
C LYS A 86 1.85 -1.05 -24.61
N LYS A 87 2.96 -0.58 -24.04
CA LYS A 87 3.59 -1.15 -22.85
C LYS A 87 3.25 -0.34 -21.64
N THR A 88 2.82 -1.03 -20.60
CA THR A 88 2.66 -0.51 -19.26
C THR A 88 4.00 -0.57 -18.52
N MET A 89 4.12 0.14 -17.39
CA MET A 89 5.20 -0.10 -16.42
C MET A 89 5.32 -1.59 -16.06
N LYS A 90 4.19 -2.32 -15.98
CA LYS A 90 4.16 -3.77 -15.74
C LYS A 90 4.96 -4.54 -16.82
N ASP A 91 4.85 -4.17 -18.09
CA ASP A 91 5.60 -4.83 -19.18
C ASP A 91 7.10 -4.54 -19.10
N LYS A 92 7.49 -3.35 -18.61
CA LYS A 92 8.89 -2.98 -18.40
C LYS A 92 9.53 -3.67 -17.19
N PHE A 93 8.77 -3.91 -16.12
CA PHE A 93 9.26 -4.48 -14.86
C PHE A 93 9.12 -6.00 -14.76
N LEU A 94 8.05 -6.61 -15.29
CA LEU A 94 7.83 -8.07 -15.26
C LEU A 94 8.35 -8.80 -16.50
N GLY A 95 8.56 -8.10 -17.63
CA GLY A 95 9.12 -8.68 -18.84
C GLY A 95 10.60 -9.09 -18.76
N LYS A 96 11.26 -8.89 -17.60
CA LYS A 96 12.63 -9.37 -17.32
C LYS A 96 12.68 -10.63 -16.45
N PHE A 97 11.52 -11.16 -16.07
CA PHE A 97 11.38 -12.43 -15.35
C PHE A 97 10.74 -13.49 -16.26
N ASP A 98 11.20 -13.58 -17.52
CA ASP A 98 11.09 -14.85 -18.23
C ASP A 98 12.29 -15.71 -17.83
N GLY A 99 12.02 -16.78 -17.09
CA GLY A 99 13.03 -17.71 -16.59
C GLY A 99 13.75 -18.46 -17.71
N THR A 100 14.61 -17.78 -18.45
CA THR A 100 15.65 -18.39 -19.27
C THR A 100 16.92 -18.44 -18.41
N ASN A 101 17.10 -19.58 -17.73
CA ASN A 101 18.43 -20.13 -17.49
C ASN A 101 18.97 -20.71 -18.81
#